data_AF-A0A3N9XC51-F1
#
_entry.id   AF-A0A3N9XC51-F1
#
_cell.length_a   1.000
_cell.length_b   1.000
_cell.length_c   1.000
_cell.angle_alpha   90.00
_cell.angle_beta   90.00
_cell.angle_gamma   90.00
#
_symmetry.space_group_name_H-M   'P 1'
#
loop_
_entity.id
_entity.type
_entity.pdbx_description
1 polymer ?
#
loop_
_entity_poly.entity_id
_entity_poly.type
_entity_poly.pdbx_seq_one_letter_code
_entity_poly.pdbx_strand_id
1 'polypeptide(L)'
;GWQVGRVVELLGVNNLHNPAAYGPEGRPLDWHGVRVIYRVLVDVPTDAVVTESAGGSTARAGWFTRAETVDLPLSDIAALAIGQSGR
;
A
#
# COMPACT_ATOMS: atom_id res chain seq x y z
N GLY A 1 -8.63 -18.47 1.26
CA GLY A 1 -9.71 -17.85 2.04
C GLY A 1 -9.47 -16.36 2.11
N TRP A 2 -10.47 -15.56 2.48
CA TRP A 2 -10.23 -14.14 2.72
C TRP A 2 -9.34 -13.95 3.95
N GLN A 3 -8.47 -12.94 3.91
CA GLN A 3 -7.59 -12.61 5.02
C GLN A 3 -8.35 -11.74 6.03
N VAL A 4 -8.32 -12.14 7.30
CA VAL A 4 -8.92 -11.36 8.39
C VAL A 4 -7.81 -10.87 9.30
N GLY A 5 -7.81 -9.57 9.58
CA GLY A 5 -6.84 -8.95 10.47
C GLY A 5 -7.49 -7.94 11.41
N ARG A 6 -6.82 -7.67 12.51
CA ARG A 6 -7.21 -6.66 13.49
C ARG A 6 -6.30 -5.46 13.39
N VAL A 7 -6.87 -4.27 13.23
CA VAL A 7 -6.15 -3.01 13.36
C VAL A 7 -5.67 -2.87 14.81
N VAL A 8 -4.37 -2.64 14.99
CA VAL A 8 -3.76 -2.49 16.32
C VAL A 8 -3.13 -1.13 16.55
N GLU A 9 -2.90 -0.35 15.48
CA GLU A 9 -2.23 0.94 15.57
C GLU A 9 -2.57 1.79 14.34
N LEU A 10 -2.70 3.11 14.55
CA LEU A 10 -2.64 4.10 13.48
C LEU A 10 -1.16 4.52 13.32
N LEU A 11 -0.54 4.16 12.20
CA LEU A 11 0.86 4.50 11.91
C LEU A 11 1.02 5.92 11.40
N GLY A 12 0.00 6.48 10.74
CA GLY A 12 0.04 7.85 10.29
C GLY A 12 -1.06 8.23 9.31
N VAL A 13 -1.11 9.52 9.00
CA VAL A 13 -1.94 10.12 7.96
C VAL A 13 -1.03 10.89 7.02
N ASN A 14 -1.17 10.66 5.73
CA ASN A 14 -0.38 11.31 4.68
C ASN A 14 -1.33 11.93 3.64
N ASN A 15 -0.92 13.03 3.01
CA ASN A 15 -1.58 13.57 1.84
C ASN A 15 -0.61 13.66 0.66
N LEU A 16 -1.13 13.42 -0.54
CA LEU A 16 -0.42 13.59 -1.80
C LEU A 16 -1.21 14.56 -2.68
N HIS A 17 -0.57 15.65 -3.05
CA HIS A 17 -1.09 16.60 -4.03
C HIS A 17 -0.33 16.44 -5.36
N ASN A 18 -1.04 16.11 -6.43
CA ASN A 18 -0.52 15.96 -7.78
C ASN A 18 -1.41 16.74 -8.78
N PRO A 19 -1.08 18.01 -9.05
CA PRO A 19 -1.95 18.89 -9.82
C PRO A 19 -2.02 18.59 -11.32
N ALA A 20 -1.21 17.65 -11.82
CA ALA A 20 -1.13 17.29 -13.24
C ALA A 20 -1.25 15.78 -13.47
N ALA A 21 -1.88 15.05 -12.53
CA ALA A 21 -2.11 13.63 -12.69
C ALA A 21 -3.01 13.36 -13.91
N TYR A 22 -2.61 12.43 -14.77
CA TYR A 22 -3.47 11.94 -15.85
C TYR A 22 -4.30 10.77 -15.33
N GLY A 23 -5.60 11.01 -15.20
CA GLY A 23 -6.57 9.95 -14.96
C GLY A 23 -6.92 9.21 -16.25
N PRO A 24 -7.66 8.09 -16.14
CA PRO A 24 -8.16 7.33 -17.29
C PRO A 24 -9.05 8.17 -18.23
N GLU A 25 -9.51 9.34 -17.79
CA GLU A 25 -10.29 10.30 -18.57
C GLU A 25 -9.46 11.06 -19.62
N GLY A 26 -8.12 10.92 -19.63
CA GLY A 26 -7.25 11.46 -20.68
C GLY A 26 -6.97 12.96 -20.60
N ARG A 27 -7.25 13.61 -19.47
CA ARG A 27 -6.94 15.03 -19.20
C ARG A 27 -6.27 15.21 -17.84
N PRO A 28 -5.47 16.28 -17.64
CA PRO A 28 -4.93 16.59 -16.32
C PRO A 28 -6.05 16.78 -15.31
N LEU A 29 -5.83 16.22 -14.12
CA LEU A 29 -6.68 16.36 -12.96
C LEU A 29 -5.84 16.90 -11.81
N ASP A 30 -6.42 17.82 -11.05
CA ASP A 30 -5.85 18.25 -9.77
C ASP A 30 -6.16 17.18 -8.72
N TRP A 31 -5.23 16.24 -8.53
CA TRP A 31 -5.41 15.11 -7.63
C TRP A 31 -4.94 15.43 -6.22
N HIS A 32 -5.83 15.26 -5.25
CA HIS A 32 -5.48 15.31 -3.83
C HIS A 32 -5.93 14.02 -3.14
N GLY A 33 -4.97 13.18 -2.75
CA GLY A 33 -5.23 11.93 -2.05
C GLY A 33 -4.86 12.04 -0.59
N VAL A 34 -5.79 11.70 0.32
CA VAL A 34 -5.50 11.51 1.74
C VAL A 34 -5.44 10.02 2.04
N ARG A 35 -4.41 9.58 2.77
CA ARG A 35 -4.15 8.19 3.11
C ARG A 35 -4.05 8.04 4.62
N VAL A 36 -4.73 7.04 5.16
CA VAL A 36 -4.61 6.64 6.57
C VAL A 36 -3.95 5.26 6.60
N ILE A 37 -2.88 5.13 7.38
CA ILE A 37 -2.02 3.93 7.40
C ILE A 37 -2.17 3.24 8.75
N TYR A 38 -2.58 1.98 8.74
CA TYR A 38 -2.79 1.19 9.95
C TYR A 38 -1.81 0.01 10.04
N ARG A 39 -1.40 -0.33 11.26
CA ARG A 39 -0.81 -1.65 11.53
C ARG A 39 -1.94 -2.64 11.74
N VAL A 40 -1.90 -3.74 11.00
CA VAL A 40 -2.86 -4.84 11.10
C VAL A 40 -2.11 -6.10 11.52
N LEU A 41 -2.61 -6.77 12.56
CA LEU A 41 -2.16 -8.13 12.90
C LEU A 41 -3.11 -9.15 12.27
N VAL A 42 -2.54 -10.15 11.62
CA VAL A 42 -3.25 -11.29 11.03
C VAL A 42 -2.82 -12.52 11.80
N ASP A 43 -3.69 -13.01 12.69
CA ASP A 43 -3.34 -14.09 13.61
C ASP A 43 -3.15 -15.44 12.89
N VAL A 44 -3.91 -15.66 11.81
CA VAL A 44 -3.83 -16.85 10.96
C VAL A 44 -3.66 -16.39 9.50
N PRO A 45 -2.42 -16.15 9.03
CA PRO A 45 -2.19 -15.69 7.67
C PRO A 45 -2.51 -16.80 6.66
N THR A 46 -3.15 -16.42 5.56
CA THR A 46 -3.33 -17.26 4.37
C THR A 46 -2.42 -16.76 3.25
N ASP A 47 -2.37 -17.48 2.13
CA ASP A 47 -1.71 -16.95 0.93
C ASP A 47 -2.27 -15.57 0.57
N ALA A 48 -1.37 -14.62 0.31
CA ALA A 48 -1.73 -13.29 -0.14
C ALA A 48 -2.20 -13.37 -1.59
N VAL A 49 -3.43 -12.94 -1.87
CA VAL A 49 -4.05 -13.02 -3.18
C VAL A 49 -4.49 -11.64 -3.66
N VAL A 50 -4.35 -11.40 -4.97
CA VAL A 50 -4.96 -10.24 -5.62
C VAL A 50 -6.43 -10.56 -5.88
N THR A 51 -7.33 -9.70 -5.42
CA THR A 51 -8.78 -9.92 -5.52
C THR A 51 -9.47 -8.93 -6.46
N GLU A 52 -8.69 -8.07 -7.12
CA GLU A 52 -9.19 -7.17 -8.17
C GLU A 52 -9.78 -8.00 -9.33
N SER A 53 -10.87 -7.50 -9.92
CA SER A 53 -11.45 -8.11 -11.12
C SER A 53 -10.49 -7.98 -12.32
N ALA A 54 -10.73 -8.73 -13.38
CA ALA A 54 -9.94 -8.63 -14.62
C ALA A 54 -9.85 -7.16 -15.09
N GLY A 55 -8.63 -6.66 -15.26
CA GLY A 55 -8.34 -5.24 -15.56
C GLY A 55 -7.78 -4.43 -14.37
N GLY A 56 -7.64 -5.04 -13.19
CA GLY A 56 -6.90 -4.47 -12.07
C GLY A 56 -5.42 -4.20 -12.38
N SER A 57 -4.82 -3.23 -11.70
CA SER A 57 -3.42 -2.84 -11.89
C SER A 57 -2.44 -3.66 -11.05
N THR A 58 -2.94 -4.41 -10.06
CA THR A 58 -2.10 -5.22 -9.18
C THR A 58 -1.78 -6.57 -9.80
N ALA A 59 -0.50 -6.84 -10.08
CA ALA A 59 -0.07 -8.08 -10.73
C ALA A 59 0.03 -9.28 -9.76
N ARG A 60 0.56 -9.07 -8.55
CA ARG A 60 0.80 -10.11 -7.53
C ARG A 60 0.76 -9.54 -6.11
N ALA A 61 0.52 -10.42 -5.14
CA ALA A 61 0.60 -10.13 -3.71
C ALA A 61 1.44 -11.23 -3.01
N GLY A 62 2.06 -10.89 -1.88
CA GLY A 62 2.93 -11.79 -1.13
C GLY A 62 3.16 -11.30 0.30
N TRP A 63 3.56 -12.22 1.17
CA TRP A 63 4.09 -11.90 2.49
C TRP A 63 5.61 -11.75 2.40
N PHE A 64 6.14 -10.72 3.05
CA PHE A 64 7.57 -10.43 3.05
C PHE A 64 8.04 -10.23 4.48
N THR A 65 9.17 -10.84 4.81
CA THR A 65 9.96 -10.51 5.99
C THR A 65 10.64 -9.14 5.80
N ARG A 66 11.06 -8.53 6.90
CA ARG A 66 11.78 -7.25 6.85
C ARG A 66 13.11 -7.33 6.09
N ALA A 67 13.74 -8.50 6.06
CA ALA A 67 14.97 -8.71 5.31
C ALA A 67 14.69 -8.72 3.80
N GLU A 68 13.64 -9.42 3.37
CA GLU A 68 13.24 -9.47 1.96
C GLU A 68 12.81 -8.11 1.42
N THR A 69 12.31 -7.20 2.27
CA THR A 69 11.90 -5.86 1.82
C THR A 69 13.05 -4.90 1.53
N VAL A 70 14.28 -5.18 2.01
CA VAL A 70 15.43 -4.26 1.86
C VAL A 70 15.79 -4.02 0.39
N ASP A 71 15.65 -5.03 -0.45
CA ASP A 71 16.04 -4.97 -1.87
C ASP A 71 14.86 -4.65 -2.80
N LEU A 72 13.68 -4.38 -2.25
CA LEU A 72 12.49 -4.05 -3.05
C LEU A 72 12.43 -2.55 -3.36
N PRO A 73 11.99 -2.15 -4.58
CA PRO A 73 11.69 -0.76 -4.88
C PRO A 73 10.40 -0.34 -4.16
N LEU A 74 10.54 0.13 -2.93
CA LEU A 74 9.41 0.57 -2.10
C LEU A 74 8.92 1.95 -2.54
N SER A 75 7.60 2.14 -2.57
CA SER A 75 7.03 3.49 -2.58
C SER A 75 7.31 4.18 -1.24
N ASP A 76 7.31 5.52 -1.23
CA ASP A 76 7.54 6.32 -0.02
C ASP A 76 6.64 5.91 1.15
N ILE A 77 5.38 5.56 0.85
CA ILE A 77 4.39 5.16 1.86
C ILE A 77 4.70 3.77 2.40
N ALA A 78 5.17 2.85 1.55
CA ALA A 78 5.57 1.52 2.00
C ALA A 78 6.81 1.58 2.89
N ALA A 79 7.82 2.38 2.51
CA ALA A 79 9.01 2.63 3.31
C ALA A 79 8.67 3.23 4.68
N LEU A 80 7.74 4.19 4.71
CA LEU A 80 7.26 4.80 5.95
C LEU A 80 6.54 3.79 6.85
N ALA A 81 5.63 2.98 6.28
CA ALA A 81 4.84 2.02 7.04
C ALA A 81 5.69 0.93 7.73
N ILE A 82 6.83 0.54 7.13
CA ILE A 82 7.73 -0.49 7.69
C ILE A 82 8.91 0.10 8.48
N GLY A 83 8.93 1.42 8.70
CA GLY A 83 9.95 2.13 9.47
C GLY A 83 11.33 2.12 8.80
N GLN A 84 11.37 2.25 7.48
CA GLN A 84 12.60 2.40 6.69
C GLN A 84 12.82 3.83 6.15
N SER A 85 11.90 4.76 6.43
CA SER A 85 12.11 6.18 6.15
C SER A 85 13.15 6.76 7.12
N GLY A 86 14.39 6.92 6.64
CA GLY A 86 15.50 7.50 7.41
C GLY A 86 16.82 6.75 7.22
N ARG A 87 17.41 6.88 6.02
CA ARG A 87 18.84 6.68 5.80
C ARG A 87 19.35 7.71 4.81
#